data_AF-A0A7Y9ASI2-F1
#
_entry.id   AF-A0A7Y9ASI2-F1
#
_cell.length_a   1.000
_cell.length_b   1.000
_cell.length_c   1.000
_cell.angle_alpha   90.00
_cell.angle_beta   90.00
_cell.angle_gamma   90.00
#
_symmetry.space_group_name_H-M   'P 1'
#
loop_
_entity.id
_entity.type
_entity.pdbx_description
1 polymer ?
#
loop_
_entity_poly.entity_id
_entity_poly.type
_entity_poly.pdbx_seq_one_letter_code
_entity_poly.pdbx_strand_id
1 'polypeptide(L)'
;MTSRQQSSAELGSGIAALVVTAVEVGHGELEARRQVAGFLRGLRLDPAAVLHAAVAGVPGLAPAETVDPAEGPGVEDQLLAALEAREWLERMEGDVAAGRPLWPPH
;
A
#
# COMPACT_ATOMS: atom_id res chain seq x y z
N MET A 1 -12.64 -14.58 13.27
CA MET A 1 -12.23 -14.03 11.96
C MET A 1 -12.47 -15.10 10.91
N THR A 2 -13.13 -14.77 9.79
CA THR A 2 -13.37 -15.72 8.70
C THR A 2 -12.13 -15.82 7.80
N SER A 3 -11.91 -16.96 7.13
CA SER A 3 -10.73 -17.20 6.28
C SER A 3 -10.50 -16.12 5.22
N ARG A 4 -11.57 -15.51 4.69
CA ARG A 4 -11.47 -14.38 3.75
C ARG A 4 -10.87 -13.12 4.37
N GLN A 5 -11.23 -12.77 5.60
CA GLN A 5 -10.69 -11.59 6.27
C GLN A 5 -9.19 -11.76 6.54
N GLN A 6 -8.77 -12.96 6.92
CA GLN A 6 -7.36 -13.29 7.10
C GLN A 6 -6.59 -13.18 5.78
N SER A 7 -7.13 -13.72 4.68
CA SER A 7 -6.50 -13.58 3.35
C SER A 7 -6.39 -12.12 2.90
N SER A 8 -7.41 -11.29 3.15
CA SER A 8 -7.34 -9.85 2.84
C SER A 8 -6.28 -9.12 3.65
N ALA A 9 -6.08 -9.48 4.93
CA ALA A 9 -5.05 -8.87 5.77
C ALA A 9 -3.63 -9.24 5.32
N GLU A 10 -3.39 -10.53 5.04
CA GLU A 10 -2.08 -11.01 4.54
C GLU A 10 -1.75 -10.39 3.17
N LEU A 11 -2.72 -10.33 2.26
CA LEU A 11 -2.55 -9.70 0.95
C LEU A 11 -2.40 -8.18 1.06
N GLY A 12 -3.15 -7.54 1.95
CA GLY A 12 -3.01 -6.11 2.24
C GLY A 12 -1.61 -5.76 2.72
N SER A 13 -1.05 -6.53 3.66
CA SER A 13 0.33 -6.34 4.12
C SER A 13 1.34 -6.52 2.99
N GLY A 14 1.16 -7.50 2.11
CA GLY A 14 2.02 -7.69 0.93
C GLY A 14 1.96 -6.52 -0.06
N ILE A 15 0.76 -5.97 -0.30
CA ILE A 15 0.59 -4.78 -1.15
C ILE A 15 1.20 -3.54 -0.48
N ALA A 16 1.04 -3.37 0.82
CA ALA A 16 1.65 -2.27 1.57
C ALA A 16 3.18 -2.30 1.41
N ALA A 17 3.81 -3.46 1.61
CA ALA A 17 5.25 -3.62 1.43
C ALA A 17 5.69 -3.30 0.00
N LEU A 18 4.95 -3.77 -1.01
CA LEU A 18 5.23 -3.48 -2.41
C LEU A 18 5.19 -1.99 -2.72
N VAL A 19 4.19 -1.26 -2.21
CA VAL A 19 4.05 0.18 -2.48
C VAL A 19 5.10 0.99 -1.71
N VAL A 20 5.41 0.65 -0.46
CA VAL A 20 6.51 1.28 0.29
C VAL A 20 7.83 1.11 -0.44
N THR A 21 8.18 -0.11 -0.85
CA THR A 21 9.40 -0.36 -1.62
C THR A 21 9.41 0.39 -2.94
N ALA A 22 8.27 0.51 -3.63
CA ALA A 22 8.18 1.30 -4.86
C ALA A 22 8.56 2.76 -4.63
N VAL A 23 8.11 3.37 -3.53
CA VAL A 23 8.51 4.73 -3.17
C VAL A 23 10.00 4.80 -2.84
N GLU A 24 10.51 3.88 -2.01
CA GLU A 24 11.93 3.83 -1.62
C GLU A 24 12.88 3.77 -2.82
N VAL A 25 12.50 3.06 -3.88
CA VAL A 25 13.31 2.93 -5.10
C VAL A 25 12.99 3.97 -6.17
N GLY A 26 12.13 4.96 -5.87
CA GLY A 26 11.81 6.08 -6.76
C GLY A 26 10.90 5.72 -7.94
N HIS A 27 10.08 4.67 -7.83
CA HIS A 27 9.02 4.43 -8.79
C HIS A 27 7.92 5.49 -8.67
N GLY A 28 7.19 5.76 -9.75
CA GLY A 28 6.04 6.66 -9.71
C GLY A 28 4.74 5.95 -9.30
N GLU A 29 3.80 6.71 -8.71
CA GLU A 29 2.47 6.22 -8.29
C GLU A 29 1.75 5.47 -9.41
N LEU A 30 1.89 5.95 -10.64
CA LEU A 30 1.26 5.36 -11.81
C LEU A 30 1.71 3.90 -12.02
N GLU A 31 3.00 3.60 -11.89
CA GLU A 31 3.49 2.23 -12.07
C GLU A 31 3.07 1.32 -10.92
N ALA A 32 3.08 1.83 -9.68
CA ALA A 32 2.56 1.11 -8.52
C ALA A 32 1.07 0.76 -8.69
N ARG A 33 0.26 1.71 -9.17
CA ARG A 33 -1.17 1.48 -9.49
C ARG A 33 -1.37 0.35 -10.50
N ARG A 34 -0.54 0.27 -11.55
CA ARG A 34 -0.61 -0.84 -12.53
C ARG A 34 -0.38 -2.19 -11.87
N GLN A 35 0.66 -2.29 -11.05
CA GLN A 35 1.03 -3.54 -10.38
C GLN A 35 -0.06 -3.98 -9.40
N VAL A 36 -0.54 -3.06 -8.56
CA VAL A 36 -1.63 -3.31 -7.61
C VAL A 36 -2.91 -3.71 -8.35
N ALA A 37 -3.31 -2.98 -9.41
CA ALA A 37 -4.48 -3.33 -10.21
C ALA A 37 -4.35 -4.70 -10.88
N GLY A 38 -3.16 -5.04 -11.40
CA GLY A 38 -2.85 -6.34 -11.99
C GLY A 38 -2.98 -7.47 -10.97
N PHE A 39 -2.45 -7.27 -9.76
CA PHE A 39 -2.54 -8.22 -8.66
C PHE A 39 -3.99 -8.44 -8.22
N LEU A 40 -4.73 -7.37 -7.98
CA LEU A 40 -6.12 -7.44 -7.53
C LEU A 40 -7.06 -8.07 -8.57
N ARG A 41 -6.82 -7.84 -9.88
CA ARG A 41 -7.61 -8.46 -10.96
C ARG A 41 -7.49 -9.99 -10.98
N GLY A 42 -6.35 -10.54 -10.55
CA GLY A 42 -6.13 -11.98 -10.45
C GLY A 42 -6.84 -12.64 -9.27
N LEU A 43 -7.36 -11.85 -8.33
CA LEU A 43 -7.92 -12.34 -7.07
C LEU A 43 -9.45 -12.30 -7.09
N ARG A 44 -10.09 -13.35 -6.57
CA ARG A 44 -11.54 -13.37 -6.30
C ARG A 44 -11.86 -12.71 -4.94
N LEU A 45 -11.26 -11.55 -4.70
CA LEU A 45 -11.41 -10.77 -3.48
C LEU A 45 -11.95 -9.38 -3.80
N ASP A 46 -12.55 -8.76 -2.79
CA ASP A 46 -12.99 -7.37 -2.88
C ASP A 46 -11.76 -6.44 -2.86
N PRO A 47 -11.48 -5.70 -3.95
CA PRO A 47 -10.35 -4.79 -4.02
C PRO A 47 -10.38 -3.73 -2.92
N ALA A 48 -11.56 -3.24 -2.52
CA ALA A 48 -11.68 -2.23 -1.48
C ALA A 48 -11.21 -2.78 -0.13
N ALA A 49 -11.65 -3.98 0.24
CA ALA A 49 -11.24 -4.64 1.47
C ALA A 49 -9.73 -4.93 1.53
N VAL A 50 -9.11 -5.27 0.40
CA VAL A 50 -7.66 -5.52 0.33
C VAL A 50 -6.87 -4.21 0.42
N LEU A 51 -7.31 -3.15 -0.25
CA LEU A 51 -6.67 -1.83 -0.17
C LEU A 51 -6.80 -1.23 1.23
N HIS A 52 -7.95 -1.37 1.86
CA HIS A 52 -8.16 -0.98 3.25
C HIS A 52 -7.17 -1.68 4.19
N ALA A 53 -7.00 -2.99 4.00
CA ALA A 53 -6.01 -3.76 4.76
C ALA A 53 -4.57 -3.34 4.46
N ALA A 54 -4.27 -2.92 3.23
CA ALA A 54 -2.96 -2.41 2.86
C ALA A 54 -2.66 -1.08 3.56
N VAL A 55 -3.60 -0.12 3.55
CA VAL A 55 -3.47 1.15 4.29
C VAL A 55 -3.21 0.89 5.78
N ALA A 56 -3.98 -0.02 6.39
CA ALA A 56 -3.81 -0.41 7.79
C ALA A 56 -2.47 -1.13 8.07
N GLY A 57 -1.84 -1.72 7.05
CA GLY A 57 -0.57 -2.43 7.16
C GLY A 57 0.67 -1.52 7.09
N VAL A 58 0.56 -0.32 6.50
CA VAL A 58 1.70 0.59 6.33
C VAL A 58 2.39 0.98 7.64
N PRO A 59 1.68 1.29 8.74
CA PRO A 59 2.33 1.63 10.01
C PRO A 59 3.21 0.50 10.58
N GLY A 60 2.94 -0.76 10.22
CA GLY A 60 3.78 -1.90 10.60
C GLY A 60 5.07 -2.03 9.79
N LEU A 61 5.23 -1.24 8.74
CA LEU A 61 6.39 -1.20 7.84
C LEU A 61 7.24 0.05 8.05
N ALA A 62 6.62 1.14 8.53
CA ALA A 62 7.33 2.36 8.89
C ALA A 62 8.18 2.13 10.16
N PRO A 63 9.38 2.72 10.26
CA PRO A 63 10.02 2.89 11.56
C PRO A 63 9.08 3.72 12.46
N ALA A 64 9.02 3.41 13.75
CA ALA A 64 8.15 4.15 14.67
C ALA A 64 8.54 5.64 14.67
N GLU A 65 7.56 6.55 14.68
CA GLU A 65 7.79 8.01 14.73
C GLU A 65 8.65 8.45 15.94
N THR A 66 8.78 7.57 16.94
CA THR A 66 9.57 7.77 18.15
C THR A 66 11.01 7.26 18.05
N VAL A 67 11.41 6.67 16.93
CA VAL A 67 12.79 6.21 16.68
C VAL A 67 13.68 7.44 16.62
N ASP A 68 14.70 7.49 17.47
CA ASP A 68 15.66 8.58 17.50
C ASP A 68 16.36 8.64 16.13
N PRO A 69 16.35 9.78 15.42
CA PRO A 69 17.06 9.93 14.15
C PRO A 69 18.58 9.63 14.26
N ALA A 70 19.12 9.55 15.48
CA ALA A 70 20.47 9.06 15.75
C ALA A 70 20.66 7.54 15.60
N GLU A 71 19.60 6.73 15.49
CA GLU A 71 19.68 5.26 15.38
C GLU A 71 20.15 4.74 14.00
N GLY A 72 20.25 5.62 12.99
CA GLY A 72 20.97 5.32 11.75
C GLY A 72 20.58 6.19 10.56
N PRO A 73 21.47 6.32 9.55
CA PRO A 73 21.11 6.99 8.30
C PRO A 73 19.99 6.21 7.58
N GLY A 74 18.90 6.91 7.21
CA GLY A 74 17.80 6.36 6.39
C GLY A 74 16.45 6.17 7.09
N VAL A 75 16.34 6.41 8.40
CA VAL A 75 15.05 6.30 9.14
C VAL A 75 14.03 7.34 8.67
N GLU A 76 14.47 8.58 8.45
CA GLU A 76 13.61 9.66 7.92
C GLU A 76 13.12 9.34 6.50
N ASP A 77 14.01 8.86 5.63
CA ASP A 77 13.66 8.47 4.26
C ASP A 77 12.65 7.31 4.23
N GLN A 78 12.79 6.33 5.14
CA GLN A 78 11.85 5.21 5.28
C GLN A 78 10.48 5.67 5.80
N LEU A 79 10.45 6.61 6.76
CA LEU A 79 9.21 7.18 7.26
C LEU A 79 8.49 7.98 6.17
N LEU A 80 9.22 8.81 5.42
CA LEU A 80 8.68 9.56 4.29
C LEU A 80 8.15 8.61 3.20
N ALA A 81 8.89 7.56 2.88
CA ALA A 81 8.44 6.55 1.91
C ALA A 81 7.16 5.85 2.36
N ALA A 82 7.05 5.51 3.65
CA ALA A 82 5.84 4.92 4.20
C ALA A 82 4.64 5.88 4.17
N LEU A 83 4.84 7.16 4.50
CA LEU A 83 3.78 8.17 4.44
C LEU A 83 3.29 8.38 3.00
N GLU A 84 4.21 8.52 2.04
CA GLU A 84 3.87 8.66 0.63
C GLU A 84 3.14 7.42 0.09
N ALA A 85 3.64 6.22 0.41
CA ALA A 85 2.99 4.96 0.04
C ALA A 85 1.58 4.85 0.59
N ARG A 86 1.37 5.29 1.85
CA ARG A 86 0.05 5.34 2.46
C ARG A 86 -0.89 6.26 1.69
N GLU A 87 -0.46 7.47 1.36
CA GLU A 87 -1.29 8.40 0.58
C GLU A 87 -1.67 7.81 -0.78
N TRP A 88 -0.77 7.10 -1.45
CA TRP A 88 -1.05 6.46 -2.73
C TRP A 88 -2.12 5.37 -2.57
N LEU A 89 -2.01 4.54 -1.52
CA LEU A 89 -2.98 3.49 -1.22
C LEU A 89 -4.35 4.06 -0.84
N GLU A 90 -4.41 5.13 -0.05
CA GLU A 90 -5.65 5.83 0.31
C GLU A 90 -6.34 6.42 -0.93
N ARG A 91 -5.58 6.99 -1.88
CA ARG A 91 -6.13 7.43 -3.17
C ARG A 91 -6.69 6.26 -3.99
N MET A 92 -5.98 5.14 -4.05
CA MET A 92 -6.44 3.93 -4.74
C MET A 92 -7.72 3.36 -4.10
N GLU A 93 -7.78 3.31 -2.77
CA GLU A 93 -8.97 2.89 -2.02
C GLU A 93 -10.16 3.81 -2.33
N GLY A 94 -9.95 5.13 -2.30
CA GLY A 94 -10.96 6.13 -2.64
C GLY A 94 -11.43 6.04 -4.10
N ASP A 95 -10.55 5.69 -5.03
CA ASP A 95 -10.91 5.44 -6.43
C ASP A 95 -11.83 4.22 -6.55
N VAL A 96 -11.48 3.10 -5.91
CA VAL A 96 -12.30 1.86 -5.90
C VAL A 96 -13.66 2.10 -5.23
N ALA A 97 -13.69 2.77 -4.08
CA ALA A 97 -14.92 3.07 -3.36
C ALA A 97 -15.88 3.94 -4.20
N ALA A 98 -15.33 4.84 -5.03
CA ALA A 98 -16.09 5.66 -5.97
C ALA A 98 -16.46 4.93 -7.27
N GLY A 99 -16.14 3.65 -7.43
CA GLY A 99 -16.36 2.88 -8.66
C GLY A 99 -15.47 3.33 -9.83
N ARG A 100 -14.40 4.08 -9.56
CA ARG A 100 -13.41 4.50 -10.56
C ARG A 100 -12.39 3.39 -10.75
N PRO A 101 -11.87 3.22 -11.98
CA PRO A 101 -10.85 2.22 -12.21
C PRO A 101 -9.55 2.61 -11.50
N LEU A 102 -8.92 1.65 -10.82
CA LEU A 102 -7.60 1.81 -10.19
C LEU A 102 -6.51 2.26 -11.18
N TRP A 103 -6.72 1.92 -12.45
CA TRP A 103 -5.83 2.19 -13.55
C TRP A 103 -6.63 2.76 -14.72
N PRO A 104 -6.27 3.93 -15.29
CA PRO A 104 -6.98 4.49 -16.43
C PRO A 104 -6.91 3.52 -17.64
N PRO A 105 -8.03 3.27 -18.33
CA PRO A 105 -8.00 2.50 -19.57
C PRO A 105 -7.18 3.26 -20.62
N HIS A 106 -6.33 2.53 -21.33
CA HIS A 106 -5.60 3.02 -22.50
C HIS A 106 -6.52 3.23 -23.69
#